data_AF-A0A2D8X352-F1
#
_entry.id   AF-A0A2D8X352-F1
#
_cell.length_a   1.000
_cell.length_b   1.000
_cell.length_c   1.000
_cell.angle_alpha   90.00
_cell.angle_beta   90.00
_cell.angle_gamma   90.00
#
_symmetry.space_group_name_H-M   'P 1'
#
loop_
_entity.id
_entity.type
_entity.pdbx_description
1 polymer ?
#
loop_
_entity_poly.entity_id
_entity_poly.type
_entity_poly.pdbx_seq_one_letter_code
_entity_poly.pdbx_strand_id
1 'polypeptide(L)'
;MRRLAFMMAAVLAAGAASAQEAVIRIEAKRGAAQAAQAAAKWRESFDDVVTFPLTGGWIAIALGPQERSQAEARLAGLKAANRVPGDSFVAEPAAGIALSPVAADAVATPSPVPEDGGPLTGASQDAARPAATTSEGEAATPDRTPMPEAGSYLRLESLRGDAESRAALSKWRETFPEAGLMALPGGWRTITLGPLPAEAAAEWLAAFKASGDVPRDAFLSQASDLGEVIEPGADPDLPASAGAQEMPPVDEIQRALRWAGRYDGAVDGQWGPDTRKAVAREVAEGRLSPDPGTAMRRLIERRDAWRRTMGLTTLTDEQTGLSVSAPMDKLAFERAERALSIYGPRQDSGVALILFSQPGGQQELLDLSGLVTALGWVPHPTRMIEPGHILLKGANMAQSAMAEGWVRDGRAEGFVLIWPAGDQENQARVAAELSDSFARVAPAKNDGRDPFAVSP
;
A
#
# COMPACT_ATOMS: atom_id res chain seq x y z
N MET A 1 -23.99 7.57 83.63
CA MET A 1 -24.80 6.33 83.59
C MET A 1 -25.86 6.48 82.51
N ARG A 2 -25.89 5.55 81.53
CA ARG A 2 -27.03 5.12 80.70
C ARG A 2 -27.73 6.18 79.80
N ARG A 3 -28.14 5.91 78.56
CA ARG A 3 -28.05 4.79 77.59
C ARG A 3 -28.87 5.22 76.35
N LEU A 4 -28.43 4.81 75.14
CA LEU A 4 -29.23 4.53 73.92
C LEU A 4 -30.02 5.68 73.26
N ALA A 5 -30.30 5.71 71.96
CA ALA A 5 -29.80 5.10 70.73
C ALA A 5 -30.72 5.70 69.66
N PHE A 6 -30.20 6.43 68.67
CA PHE A 6 -30.98 6.86 67.51
C PHE A 6 -30.60 6.02 66.29
N MET A 7 -31.64 5.52 65.65
CA MET A 7 -31.72 4.42 64.72
C MET A 7 -31.17 4.80 63.33
N MET A 8 -30.10 4.13 62.91
CA MET A 8 -29.68 4.08 61.50
C MET A 8 -30.59 3.09 60.77
N ALA A 9 -31.34 3.57 59.78
CA ALA A 9 -31.97 2.74 58.76
C ALA A 9 -31.37 3.12 57.40
N ALA A 10 -30.22 2.53 57.08
CA ALA A 10 -29.65 2.55 55.74
C ALA A 10 -30.25 1.38 54.95
N VAL A 11 -31.13 1.68 54.00
CA VAL A 11 -31.65 0.70 53.04
C VAL A 11 -30.52 0.40 52.05
N LEU A 12 -29.90 -0.76 52.21
CA LEU A 12 -29.05 -1.40 51.21
C LEU A 12 -29.93 -1.96 50.10
N ALA A 13 -30.04 -1.23 48.99
CA ALA A 13 -30.45 -1.81 47.71
C ALA A 13 -29.21 -2.47 47.08
N ALA A 14 -28.92 -3.72 47.48
CA ALA A 14 -28.03 -4.58 46.74
C ALA A 14 -28.77 -5.02 45.46
N GLY A 15 -28.47 -4.35 44.34
CA GLY A 15 -28.88 -4.80 43.02
C GLY A 15 -28.22 -6.15 42.74
N ALA A 16 -29.03 -7.15 42.38
CA ALA A 16 -28.54 -8.41 41.85
C ALA A 16 -27.81 -8.11 40.52
N ALA A 17 -26.47 -8.15 40.55
CA ALA A 17 -25.67 -8.17 39.34
C ALA A 17 -25.95 -9.49 38.62
N SER A 18 -26.64 -9.44 37.49
CA SER A 18 -26.81 -10.58 36.61
C SER A 18 -25.43 -10.98 36.09
N ALA A 19 -24.93 -12.16 36.46
CA ALA A 19 -23.69 -12.70 35.93
C ALA A 19 -23.89 -12.94 34.41
N GLN A 20 -23.18 -12.17 33.58
CA GLN A 20 -23.16 -12.40 32.14
C GLN A 20 -22.23 -13.59 31.86
N GLU A 21 -22.82 -14.71 31.44
CA GLU A 21 -22.07 -15.90 31.02
C GLU A 21 -21.44 -15.65 29.66
N ALA A 22 -20.11 -15.60 29.64
CA ALA A 22 -19.29 -15.40 28.46
C ALA A 22 -18.45 -16.65 28.15
N VAL A 23 -18.00 -16.73 26.90
CA VAL A 23 -17.08 -17.78 26.43
C VAL A 23 -15.87 -17.14 25.77
N ILE A 24 -14.70 -17.77 25.85
CA ILE A 24 -13.52 -17.34 25.11
C ILE A 24 -13.55 -18.05 23.76
N ARG A 25 -13.91 -17.33 22.69
CA ARG A 25 -13.91 -17.90 21.35
C ARG A 25 -12.49 -17.97 20.81
N ILE A 26 -12.05 -19.18 20.47
CA ILE A 26 -10.67 -19.46 20.04
C ILE A 26 -10.58 -19.82 18.56
N GLU A 27 -11.64 -20.37 17.98
CA GLU A 27 -11.68 -20.76 16.56
C GLU A 27 -13.13 -20.81 16.05
N ALA A 28 -13.32 -20.75 14.73
CA ALA A 28 -14.60 -21.06 14.09
C ALA A 28 -14.35 -21.88 12.81
N LYS A 29 -15.20 -22.88 12.56
CA LYS A 29 -15.14 -23.71 11.34
C LYS A 29 -16.49 -23.72 10.64
N ARG A 30 -16.47 -23.77 9.31
CA ARG A 30 -17.67 -24.00 8.51
C ARG A 30 -17.98 -25.49 8.51
N GLY A 31 -19.23 -25.88 8.73
CA GLY A 31 -19.65 -27.28 8.71
C GLY A 31 -19.33 -28.09 9.99
N ALA A 32 -20.24 -29.00 10.35
CA ALA A 32 -20.20 -29.76 11.59
C ALA A 32 -18.97 -30.68 11.74
N ALA A 33 -18.56 -31.35 10.65
CA ALA A 33 -17.44 -32.29 10.69
C ALA A 33 -16.10 -31.60 10.97
N GLN A 34 -15.84 -30.44 10.33
CA GLN A 34 -14.61 -29.68 10.56
C GLN A 34 -14.57 -29.05 11.95
N ALA A 35 -15.72 -28.54 12.43
CA ALA A 35 -15.84 -27.99 13.77
C ALA A 35 -15.59 -29.06 14.86
N ALA A 36 -16.15 -30.26 14.70
CA ALA A 36 -15.94 -31.37 15.64
C ALA A 36 -14.47 -31.79 15.72
N GLN A 37 -13.77 -31.90 14.58
CA GLN A 37 -12.34 -32.24 14.55
C GLN A 37 -11.47 -31.18 15.23
N ALA A 38 -11.71 -29.91 14.93
CA ALA A 38 -10.96 -28.82 15.55
C ALA A 38 -11.25 -28.71 17.06
N ALA A 39 -12.50 -28.91 17.48
CA ALA A 39 -12.88 -28.88 18.88
C ALA A 39 -12.28 -30.05 19.68
N ALA A 40 -12.21 -31.25 19.09
CA ALA A 40 -11.54 -32.41 19.69
C ALA A 40 -10.03 -32.14 19.90
N LYS A 41 -9.36 -31.50 18.94
CA LYS A 41 -7.95 -31.12 19.07
C LYS A 41 -7.72 -30.12 20.21
N TRP A 42 -8.59 -29.12 20.36
CA TRP A 42 -8.51 -28.19 21.49
C TRP A 42 -8.81 -28.85 22.83
N ARG A 43 -9.63 -29.91 22.82
CA ARG A 43 -9.98 -30.69 24.02
C ARG A 43 -8.80 -31.45 24.62
N GLU A 44 -7.75 -31.71 23.84
CA GLU A 44 -6.47 -32.26 24.34
C GLU A 44 -5.71 -31.27 25.25
N SER A 45 -5.92 -29.96 25.06
CA SER A 45 -5.20 -28.89 25.77
C SER A 45 -6.05 -28.15 26.81
N PHE A 46 -7.39 -28.26 26.72
CA PHE A 46 -8.33 -27.54 27.56
C PHE A 46 -9.54 -28.40 27.93
N ASP A 47 -9.96 -28.30 29.20
CA ASP A 47 -11.01 -29.14 29.75
C ASP A 47 -12.46 -28.68 29.53
N ASP A 48 -12.61 -27.44 29.09
CA ASP A 48 -13.88 -26.74 29.05
C ASP A 48 -14.20 -26.25 27.63
N VAL A 49 -13.89 -27.06 26.62
CA VAL A 49 -14.20 -26.74 25.22
C VAL A 49 -15.68 -26.95 24.95
N VAL A 50 -16.33 -25.90 24.46
CA VAL A 50 -17.72 -25.88 24.01
C VAL A 50 -17.81 -25.45 22.55
N THR A 51 -18.87 -25.89 21.88
CA THR A 51 -19.20 -25.47 20.51
C THR A 51 -20.61 -24.92 20.43
N PHE A 52 -20.83 -23.97 19.52
CA PHE A 52 -22.16 -23.42 19.27
C PHE A 52 -22.30 -22.88 17.84
N PRO A 53 -23.51 -22.94 17.24
CA PRO A 53 -23.72 -22.48 15.88
C PRO A 53 -23.64 -20.96 15.78
N LEU A 54 -23.10 -20.51 14.65
CA LEU A 54 -23.07 -19.13 14.18
C LEU A 54 -23.86 -19.01 12.87
N THR A 55 -24.17 -17.79 12.45
CA THR A 55 -24.83 -17.49 11.18
C THR A 55 -23.99 -18.00 9.99
N GLY A 56 -24.65 -18.40 8.90
CA GLY A 56 -23.98 -18.83 7.68
C GLY A 56 -23.34 -20.23 7.72
N GLY A 57 -23.75 -21.09 8.65
CA GLY A 57 -23.27 -22.48 8.74
C GLY A 57 -21.90 -22.63 9.38
N TRP A 58 -21.44 -21.60 10.09
CA TRP A 58 -20.24 -21.63 10.92
C TRP A 58 -20.55 -22.14 12.31
N ILE A 59 -19.57 -22.77 12.96
CA ILE A 59 -19.66 -23.26 14.33
C ILE A 59 -18.44 -22.73 15.07
N ALA A 60 -18.70 -22.00 16.17
CA ALA A 60 -17.69 -21.50 17.06
C ALA A 60 -17.15 -22.61 17.96
N ILE A 61 -15.87 -22.54 18.28
CA ILE A 61 -15.17 -23.36 19.28
C ILE A 61 -14.68 -22.38 20.34
N ALA A 62 -15.05 -22.62 21.59
CA ALA A 62 -14.80 -21.69 22.69
C ALA A 62 -14.49 -22.40 24.01
N LEU A 63 -13.96 -21.68 24.98
CA LEU A 63 -13.71 -22.14 26.36
C LEU A 63 -14.72 -21.49 27.32
N GLY A 64 -15.38 -22.27 28.16
CA GLY A 64 -16.38 -21.80 29.13
C GLY A 64 -17.67 -22.64 29.12
N PRO A 65 -18.79 -22.15 29.71
CA PRO A 65 -19.08 -20.77 30.10
C PRO A 65 -18.41 -20.33 31.41
N GLN A 66 -18.08 -19.04 31.50
CA GLN A 66 -17.56 -18.39 32.72
C GLN A 66 -18.02 -16.92 32.77
N GLU A 67 -17.87 -16.26 33.91
CA GLU A 67 -18.22 -14.85 34.04
C GLU A 67 -17.27 -13.98 33.19
N ARG A 68 -17.79 -12.88 32.62
CA ARG A 68 -17.06 -12.05 31.65
C ARG A 68 -15.70 -11.56 32.15
N SER A 69 -15.63 -11.01 33.37
CA SER A 69 -14.36 -10.50 33.90
C SER A 69 -13.32 -11.62 34.07
N GLN A 70 -13.77 -12.82 34.43
CA GLN A 70 -12.93 -14.02 34.51
C GLN A 70 -12.47 -14.49 33.13
N ALA A 71 -13.35 -14.43 32.11
CA ALA A 71 -13.01 -14.77 30.73
C ALA A 71 -11.93 -13.83 30.16
N GLU A 72 -12.02 -12.54 30.44
CA GLU A 72 -11.05 -11.53 29.99
C GLU A 72 -9.68 -11.73 30.67
N ALA A 73 -9.66 -11.93 31.99
CA ALA A 73 -8.43 -12.22 32.74
C ALA A 73 -7.78 -13.52 32.28
N ARG A 74 -8.57 -14.57 32.07
CA ARG A 74 -8.09 -15.86 31.57
C ARG A 74 -7.55 -15.77 30.15
N LEU A 75 -8.22 -15.04 29.26
CA LEU A 75 -7.76 -14.81 27.89
C LEU A 75 -6.40 -14.10 27.86
N ALA A 76 -6.20 -13.07 28.69
CA ALA A 76 -4.93 -12.37 28.78
C ALA A 76 -3.78 -13.32 29.18
N GLY A 77 -4.01 -14.19 30.17
CA GLY A 77 -3.04 -15.22 30.58
C GLY A 77 -2.75 -16.26 29.48
N LEU A 78 -3.78 -16.71 28.77
CA LEU A 78 -3.64 -17.68 27.67
C LEU A 78 -2.88 -17.10 26.47
N LYS A 79 -3.10 -15.83 26.14
CA LYS A 79 -2.35 -15.12 25.08
C LYS A 79 -0.90 -14.88 25.46
N ALA A 80 -0.63 -14.43 26.70
CA ALA A 80 0.73 -14.24 27.18
C ALA A 80 1.55 -15.54 27.15
N ALA A 81 0.89 -16.69 27.37
CA ALA A 81 1.49 -18.01 27.30
C ALA A 81 1.46 -18.65 25.89
N ASN A 82 0.96 -17.95 24.85
CA ASN A 82 0.75 -18.48 23.50
C ASN A 82 -0.03 -19.81 23.43
N ARG A 83 -0.96 -20.02 24.38
CA ARG A 83 -1.78 -21.26 24.47
C ARG A 83 -3.06 -21.21 23.62
N VAL A 84 -3.43 -20.03 23.14
CA VAL A 84 -4.58 -19.80 22.25
C VAL A 84 -4.18 -18.83 21.14
N PRO A 85 -4.87 -18.83 19.99
CA PRO A 85 -4.61 -17.89 18.90
C PRO A 85 -4.69 -16.42 19.35
N GLY A 86 -3.84 -15.56 18.78
CA GLY A 86 -3.77 -14.14 19.15
C GLY A 86 -5.07 -13.36 18.88
N ASP A 87 -5.88 -13.84 17.94
CA ASP A 87 -7.19 -13.35 17.55
C ASP A 87 -8.35 -13.90 18.41
N SER A 88 -8.06 -14.73 19.43
CA SER A 88 -9.08 -15.19 20.38
C SER A 88 -9.69 -14.01 21.15
N PHE A 89 -11.00 -14.04 21.41
CA PHE A 89 -11.70 -12.97 22.11
C PHE A 89 -12.86 -13.48 22.97
N VAL A 90 -13.29 -12.67 23.95
CA VAL A 90 -14.43 -12.98 24.80
C VAL A 90 -15.72 -12.64 24.06
N ALA A 91 -16.57 -13.64 23.88
CA ALA A 91 -17.85 -13.54 23.21
C ALA A 91 -18.98 -13.89 24.18
N GLU A 92 -20.13 -13.24 23.99
CA GLU A 92 -21.38 -13.59 24.67
C GLU A 92 -22.27 -14.29 23.62
N PRO A 93 -22.53 -15.60 23.76
CA PRO A 93 -23.48 -16.28 22.90
C PRO A 93 -24.86 -15.60 23.04
N ALA A 94 -25.56 -15.42 21.91
CA ALA A 94 -26.89 -14.80 21.95
C ALA A 94 -27.83 -15.62 22.84
N ALA A 95 -28.76 -14.94 23.51
CA ALA A 95 -29.73 -15.58 24.39
C ALA A 95 -30.51 -16.69 23.65
N GLY A 96 -30.46 -17.91 24.17
CA GLY A 96 -31.12 -19.09 23.58
C GLY A 96 -30.22 -19.98 22.71
N ILE A 97 -28.95 -19.63 22.48
CA ILE A 97 -27.99 -20.53 21.82
C ILE A 97 -27.43 -21.52 22.86
N ALA A 98 -27.66 -22.82 22.64
CA ALA A 98 -27.12 -23.87 23.51
C ALA A 98 -25.62 -24.08 23.25
N LEU A 99 -24.82 -24.02 24.30
CA LEU A 99 -23.42 -24.42 24.30
C LEU A 99 -23.33 -25.95 24.39
N SER A 100 -22.74 -26.58 23.39
CA SER A 100 -22.54 -28.04 23.35
C SER A 100 -21.14 -28.38 23.87
N PRO A 101 -21.00 -29.00 25.06
CA PRO A 101 -19.70 -29.41 25.58
C PRO A 101 -19.11 -30.54 24.74
N VAL A 102 -17.81 -30.47 24.49
CA VAL A 102 -17.07 -31.51 23.77
C VAL A 102 -16.63 -32.56 24.79
N ALA A 103 -17.23 -33.76 24.72
CA ALA A 103 -16.89 -34.88 25.59
C ALA A 103 -15.46 -35.38 25.30
N ALA A 104 -14.76 -35.85 26.33
CA ALA A 104 -13.37 -36.34 26.23
C ALA A 104 -13.21 -37.58 25.32
N ASP A 105 -14.29 -38.32 25.05
CA ASP A 105 -14.30 -39.47 24.17
C ASP A 105 -15.49 -39.40 23.20
N ALA A 106 -15.27 -38.86 22.01
CA ALA A 106 -16.21 -38.94 20.90
C ALA A 106 -15.50 -39.38 19.62
N VAL A 107 -15.29 -40.69 19.50
CA VAL A 107 -15.00 -41.35 18.23
C VAL A 107 -16.22 -41.22 17.32
N ALA A 108 -15.97 -40.82 16.08
CA ALA A 108 -16.98 -40.55 15.07
C ALA A 108 -17.90 -41.76 14.78
N THR A 109 -19.20 -41.52 14.81
CA THR A 109 -20.19 -42.27 14.02
C THR A 109 -21.12 -41.27 13.33
N PRO A 110 -21.19 -41.24 11.98
CA PRO A 110 -22.23 -40.52 11.28
C PRO A 110 -23.52 -41.37 11.29
N SER A 111 -24.64 -40.77 11.69
CA SER A 111 -25.98 -41.34 11.49
C SER A 111 -26.80 -40.43 10.56
N PRO A 112 -27.73 -41.02 9.80
CA PRO A 112 -28.09 -40.56 8.45
C PRO A 112 -29.23 -39.54 8.41
N VAL A 113 -29.28 -38.80 7.32
CA VAL A 113 -30.43 -38.00 6.87
C VAL A 113 -31.54 -38.94 6.41
N PRO A 114 -32.82 -38.74 6.81
CA PRO A 114 -33.94 -39.42 6.17
C PRO A 114 -34.24 -38.75 4.82
N GLU A 115 -34.09 -39.51 3.74
CA GLU A 115 -34.89 -39.33 2.53
C GLU A 115 -36.31 -39.79 2.85
N ASP A 116 -37.31 -38.98 2.50
CA ASP A 116 -38.63 -39.50 2.18
C ASP A 116 -39.12 -38.80 0.92
N GLY A 117 -39.10 -39.57 -0.17
CA GLY A 117 -39.75 -39.25 -1.43
C GLY A 117 -41.16 -39.84 -1.44
N GLY A 118 -42.10 -39.11 -2.02
CA GLY A 118 -43.40 -39.68 -2.40
C GLY A 118 -44.33 -38.63 -3.01
N PRO A 119 -45.09 -38.97 -4.05
CA PRO A 119 -45.21 -38.14 -5.25
C PRO A 119 -46.62 -37.55 -5.46
N LEU A 120 -46.78 -36.66 -6.44
CA LEU A 120 -47.62 -36.89 -7.63
C LEU A 120 -47.65 -35.66 -8.55
N THR A 121 -47.40 -35.96 -9.81
CA THR A 121 -47.62 -35.22 -11.06
C THR A 121 -49.02 -34.59 -11.20
N GLY A 122 -49.11 -33.46 -11.91
CA GLY A 122 -50.37 -33.04 -12.53
C GLY A 122 -50.43 -31.63 -13.12
N ALA A 123 -50.22 -31.56 -14.44
CA ALA A 123 -50.84 -30.64 -15.41
C ALA A 123 -50.43 -29.16 -15.47
N SER A 124 -49.79 -28.84 -16.61
CA SER A 124 -49.78 -27.54 -17.26
C SER A 124 -51.20 -27.12 -17.68
N GLN A 125 -51.52 -25.82 -17.58
CA GLN A 125 -52.24 -25.12 -18.64
C GLN A 125 -51.99 -23.60 -18.61
N ASP A 126 -51.78 -23.13 -19.83
CA ASP A 126 -51.50 -21.80 -20.33
C ASP A 126 -52.74 -20.89 -20.28
N ALA A 127 -52.56 -19.60 -19.99
CA ALA A 127 -53.49 -18.53 -20.40
C ALA A 127 -52.80 -17.15 -20.28
N ALA A 128 -52.68 -16.51 -21.43
CA ALA A 128 -52.06 -15.22 -21.67
C ALA A 128 -52.86 -13.99 -21.16
N ARG A 129 -52.11 -12.96 -20.69
CA ARG A 129 -52.16 -11.47 -20.91
C ARG A 129 -53.53 -10.74 -21.07
N PRO A 130 -53.68 -9.41 -20.74
CA PRO A 130 -52.60 -8.41 -20.71
C PRO A 130 -52.64 -7.22 -19.73
N ALA A 131 -51.48 -6.54 -19.75
CA ALA A 131 -51.13 -5.15 -19.44
C ALA A 131 -52.20 -4.21 -18.87
N ALA A 132 -51.83 -3.57 -17.75
CA ALA A 132 -52.21 -2.18 -17.47
C ALA A 132 -50.96 -1.42 -17.01
N THR A 133 -50.54 -0.50 -17.86
CA THR A 133 -49.60 0.59 -17.58
C THR A 133 -50.32 1.60 -16.69
N THR A 134 -49.75 1.92 -15.53
CA THR A 134 -50.05 3.18 -14.83
C THR A 134 -48.73 3.79 -14.40
N SER A 135 -48.42 4.92 -15.04
CA SER A 135 -47.37 5.84 -14.66
C SER A 135 -47.86 6.73 -13.50
N GLU A 136 -46.91 7.20 -12.71
CA GLU A 136 -46.99 8.33 -11.78
C GLU A 136 -47.86 8.17 -10.52
N GLY A 137 -47.14 7.87 -9.44
CA GLY A 137 -47.51 8.19 -8.08
C GLY A 137 -46.24 8.24 -7.26
N GLU A 138 -45.57 9.40 -7.28
CA GLU A 138 -44.50 9.75 -6.36
C GLU A 138 -45.04 9.66 -4.92
N ALA A 139 -44.94 8.46 -4.36
CA ALA A 139 -45.20 8.19 -2.97
C ALA A 139 -43.84 8.26 -2.26
N ALA A 140 -43.66 9.35 -1.51
CA ALA A 140 -42.60 9.49 -0.52
C ALA A 140 -42.48 8.18 0.28
N THR A 141 -41.42 7.43 0.00
CA THR A 141 -41.03 6.28 0.81
C THR A 141 -40.54 6.86 2.14
N PRO A 142 -40.99 6.36 3.30
CA PRO A 142 -40.52 6.86 4.58
C PRO A 142 -39.01 6.64 4.65
N ASP A 143 -38.29 7.75 4.90
CA ASP A 143 -36.94 7.86 5.47
C ASP A 143 -36.19 6.52 5.61
N ARG A 144 -35.78 5.93 4.48
CA ARG A 144 -34.88 4.79 4.51
C ARG A 144 -33.51 5.37 4.74
N THR A 145 -33.08 5.30 5.99
CA THR A 145 -31.68 5.47 6.39
C THR A 145 -30.77 4.77 5.37
N PRO A 146 -29.86 5.50 4.70
CA PRO A 146 -29.05 4.92 3.63
C PRO A 146 -28.18 3.80 4.20
N MET A 147 -28.34 2.59 3.65
CA MET A 147 -27.55 1.42 3.99
C MET A 147 -26.39 1.27 3.01
N PRO A 148 -25.27 0.64 3.41
CA PRO A 148 -24.13 0.39 2.53
C PRO A 148 -24.54 -0.48 1.34
N GLU A 149 -23.96 -0.18 0.19
CA GLU A 149 -24.13 -0.98 -1.01
C GLU A 149 -23.49 -2.36 -0.85
N ALA A 150 -23.97 -3.35 -1.60
CA ALA A 150 -23.46 -4.71 -1.49
C ALA A 150 -22.01 -4.79 -1.99
N GLY A 151 -21.11 -5.32 -1.16
CA GLY A 151 -19.71 -5.48 -1.51
C GLY A 151 -18.82 -5.57 -0.29
N SER A 152 -17.52 -5.61 -0.55
CA SER A 152 -16.49 -5.54 0.48
C SER A 152 -16.02 -4.09 0.65
N TYR A 153 -15.72 -3.73 1.89
CA TYR A 153 -15.19 -2.42 2.26
C TYR A 153 -13.87 -2.59 2.99
N LEU A 154 -12.87 -1.78 2.63
CA LEU A 154 -11.67 -1.63 3.44
C LEU A 154 -12.01 -0.69 4.59
N ARG A 155 -11.84 -1.18 5.82
CA ARG A 155 -12.06 -0.40 7.02
C ARG A 155 -10.74 0.19 7.50
N LEU A 156 -10.62 1.51 7.38
CA LEU A 156 -9.34 2.22 7.56
C LEU A 156 -9.11 2.62 9.01
N GLU A 157 -10.14 3.16 9.65
CA GLU A 157 -10.08 3.65 11.02
C GLU A 157 -11.48 3.59 11.65
N SER A 158 -11.56 3.31 12.94
CA SER A 158 -12.81 3.29 13.70
C SER A 158 -12.69 4.19 14.92
N LEU A 159 -13.62 5.14 15.06
CA LEU A 159 -13.60 6.16 16.12
C LEU A 159 -14.95 6.23 16.86
N ARG A 160 -14.93 6.87 18.03
CA ARG A 160 -16.14 7.27 18.75
C ARG A 160 -16.36 8.77 18.54
N GLY A 161 -17.60 9.21 18.68
CA GLY A 161 -17.96 10.63 18.57
C GLY A 161 -18.07 11.10 17.12
N ASP A 162 -19.02 12.01 16.88
CA ASP A 162 -19.35 12.47 15.53
C ASP A 162 -18.27 13.41 14.97
N ALA A 163 -17.87 14.41 15.75
CA ALA A 163 -16.90 15.42 15.33
C ALA A 163 -15.51 14.82 15.03
N GLU A 164 -15.02 13.90 15.87
CA GLU A 164 -13.75 13.22 15.66
C GLU A 164 -13.76 12.37 14.38
N SER A 165 -14.86 11.64 14.15
CA SER A 165 -15.01 10.79 12.97
C SER A 165 -15.05 11.59 11.67
N ARG A 166 -15.72 12.75 11.67
CA ARG A 166 -15.75 13.66 10.51
C ARG A 166 -14.39 14.33 10.27
N ALA A 167 -13.68 14.72 11.33
CA ALA A 167 -12.33 15.27 11.20
C ALA A 167 -11.35 14.22 10.64
N ALA A 168 -11.43 12.99 11.12
CA ALA A 168 -10.66 11.87 10.59
C ALA A 168 -11.01 11.59 9.13
N LEU A 169 -12.30 11.60 8.76
CA LEU A 169 -12.75 11.44 7.36
C LEU A 169 -12.12 12.50 6.44
N SER A 170 -12.15 13.78 6.83
CA SER A 170 -11.53 14.85 6.05
C SER A 170 -10.04 14.60 5.81
N LYS A 171 -9.31 14.15 6.84
CA LYS A 171 -7.89 13.78 6.71
C LYS A 171 -7.70 12.58 5.79
N TRP A 172 -8.51 11.53 5.94
CA TRP A 172 -8.43 10.36 5.07
C TRP A 172 -8.71 10.68 3.60
N ARG A 173 -9.58 11.66 3.34
CA ARG A 173 -9.87 12.14 1.98
C ARG A 173 -8.74 12.90 1.31
N GLU A 174 -7.71 13.32 2.05
CA GLU A 174 -6.48 13.85 1.45
C GLU A 174 -5.70 12.75 0.70
N THR A 175 -5.74 11.51 1.20
CA THR A 175 -5.10 10.33 0.57
C THR A 175 -6.07 9.53 -0.29
N PHE A 176 -7.32 9.44 0.16
CA PHE A 176 -8.38 8.62 -0.42
C PHE A 176 -9.66 9.45 -0.57
N PRO A 177 -9.75 10.31 -1.60
CA PRO A 177 -10.91 11.19 -1.82
C PRO A 177 -12.26 10.47 -1.82
N GLU A 178 -12.24 9.18 -2.14
CA GLU A 178 -13.40 8.31 -2.24
C GLU A 178 -13.87 7.75 -0.88
N ALA A 179 -13.15 8.05 0.21
CA ALA A 179 -13.48 7.54 1.53
C ALA A 179 -14.86 8.02 2.02
N GLY A 180 -15.60 7.10 2.64
CA GLY A 180 -16.89 7.34 3.27
C GLY A 180 -16.87 7.07 4.78
N LEU A 181 -17.92 7.53 5.48
CA LEU A 181 -18.12 7.34 6.91
C LEU A 181 -19.41 6.57 7.17
N MET A 182 -19.29 5.48 7.92
CA MET A 182 -20.42 4.60 8.24
C MET A 182 -20.52 4.34 9.75
N ALA A 183 -21.73 4.07 10.21
CA ALA A 183 -22.00 3.67 11.59
C ALA A 183 -21.55 2.21 11.83
N LEU A 184 -21.23 1.91 13.09
CA LEU A 184 -20.96 0.56 13.59
C LEU A 184 -21.76 0.31 14.88
N PRO A 185 -22.01 -0.96 15.25
CA PRO A 185 -22.64 -1.30 16.51
C PRO A 185 -21.96 -0.65 17.72
N GLY A 186 -22.73 -0.29 18.75
CA GLY A 186 -22.19 0.28 19.99
C GLY A 186 -21.79 1.76 19.89
N GLY A 187 -22.31 2.49 18.90
CA GLY A 187 -22.09 3.94 18.71
C GLY A 187 -20.75 4.29 18.08
N TRP A 188 -20.03 3.30 17.57
CA TRP A 188 -18.81 3.49 16.81
C TRP A 188 -19.13 3.99 15.40
N ARG A 189 -18.15 4.63 14.78
CA ARG A 189 -18.18 5.03 13.37
C ARG A 189 -16.87 4.63 12.73
N THR A 190 -16.89 4.45 11.42
CA THR A 190 -15.72 3.94 10.72
C THR A 190 -15.57 4.52 9.34
N ILE A 191 -14.32 4.78 8.98
CA ILE A 191 -13.93 5.28 7.68
C ILE A 191 -13.69 4.08 6.77
N THR A 192 -14.31 4.12 5.60
CA THR A 192 -14.36 3.00 4.67
C THR A 192 -13.98 3.41 3.25
N LEU A 193 -13.45 2.44 2.50
CA LEU A 193 -13.27 2.50 1.05
C LEU A 193 -13.99 1.34 0.41
N GLY A 194 -14.87 1.63 -0.54
CA GLY A 194 -15.69 0.64 -1.23
C GLY A 194 -17.06 1.20 -1.60
N PRO A 195 -17.95 0.38 -2.19
CA PRO A 195 -17.84 -1.08 -2.28
C PRO A 195 -16.80 -1.56 -3.30
N LEU A 196 -16.22 -2.74 -3.04
CA LEU A 196 -15.30 -3.45 -3.94
C LEU A 196 -15.67 -4.93 -4.07
N PRO A 197 -15.37 -5.57 -5.22
CA PRO A 197 -15.35 -7.02 -5.34
C PRO A 197 -14.42 -7.63 -4.28
N ALA A 198 -14.78 -8.78 -3.72
CA ALA A 198 -14.05 -9.38 -2.59
C ALA A 198 -12.57 -9.66 -2.90
N GLU A 199 -12.27 -10.14 -4.11
CA GLU A 199 -10.90 -10.39 -4.56
C GLU A 199 -10.10 -9.09 -4.65
N ALA A 200 -10.64 -8.07 -5.34
CA ALA A 200 -10.01 -6.76 -5.44
C ALA A 200 -9.77 -6.13 -4.05
N ALA A 201 -10.74 -6.21 -3.15
CA ALA A 201 -10.64 -5.64 -1.82
C ALA A 201 -9.46 -6.24 -1.02
N ALA A 202 -9.28 -7.56 -1.08
CA ALA A 202 -8.18 -8.24 -0.40
C ALA A 202 -6.81 -7.86 -0.97
N GLU A 203 -6.69 -7.80 -2.29
CA GLU A 203 -5.44 -7.43 -2.96
C GLU A 203 -5.07 -5.97 -2.70
N TRP A 204 -6.03 -5.04 -2.80
CA TRP A 204 -5.80 -3.62 -2.52
C TRP A 204 -5.50 -3.35 -1.06
N LEU A 205 -6.16 -4.04 -0.12
CA LEU A 205 -5.81 -3.92 1.29
C LEU A 205 -4.35 -4.35 1.54
N ALA A 206 -3.91 -5.44 0.91
CA ALA A 206 -2.52 -5.90 1.02
C ALA A 206 -1.55 -4.89 0.39
N ALA A 207 -1.88 -4.34 -0.78
CA ALA A 207 -1.07 -3.33 -1.47
C ALA A 207 -0.90 -2.04 -0.64
N PHE A 208 -2.00 -1.49 -0.12
CA PHE A 208 -1.94 -0.28 0.71
C PHE A 208 -1.22 -0.51 2.03
N LYS A 209 -1.32 -1.70 2.62
CA LYS A 209 -0.52 -2.05 3.81
C LYS A 209 0.96 -2.14 3.49
N ALA A 210 1.31 -2.64 2.31
CA ALA A 210 2.70 -2.76 1.87
C ALA A 210 3.34 -1.39 1.59
N SER A 211 2.58 -0.44 1.04
CA SER A 211 3.05 0.94 0.84
C SER A 211 3.10 1.73 2.15
N GLY A 212 2.25 1.36 3.12
CA GLY A 212 2.08 2.08 4.39
C GLY A 212 1.00 3.16 4.35
N ASP A 213 0.20 3.22 3.28
CA ASP A 213 -0.89 4.19 3.13
C ASP A 213 -2.07 3.89 4.07
N VAL A 214 -2.21 2.63 4.50
CA VAL A 214 -3.21 2.22 5.49
C VAL A 214 -2.54 1.52 6.68
N PRO A 215 -3.09 1.67 7.90
CA PRO A 215 -2.49 1.10 9.09
C PRO A 215 -2.61 -0.44 9.09
N ARG A 216 -1.75 -1.10 9.87
CA ARG A 216 -1.66 -2.57 9.89
C ARG A 216 -2.93 -3.25 10.38
N ASP A 217 -3.68 -2.58 11.23
CA ASP A 217 -4.95 -3.00 11.80
C ASP A 217 -6.16 -2.72 10.88
N ALA A 218 -5.98 -2.05 9.74
CA ALA A 218 -7.02 -1.95 8.72
C ALA A 218 -7.45 -3.34 8.24
N PHE A 219 -8.73 -3.56 7.98
CA PHE A 219 -9.23 -4.89 7.59
C PHE A 219 -10.48 -4.81 6.72
N LEU A 220 -10.86 -5.95 6.12
CA LEU A 220 -12.05 -6.03 5.28
C LEU A 220 -13.31 -6.25 6.11
N SER A 221 -14.36 -5.51 5.79
CA SER A 221 -15.72 -5.75 6.29
C SER A 221 -16.66 -5.97 5.11
N GLN A 222 -17.69 -6.78 5.29
CA GLN A 222 -18.78 -6.86 4.32
C GLN A 222 -19.78 -5.74 4.61
N ALA A 223 -20.58 -5.36 3.60
CA ALA A 223 -21.69 -4.43 3.79
C ALA A 223 -22.61 -4.81 4.96
N SER A 224 -22.83 -6.12 5.19
CA SER A 224 -23.64 -6.64 6.30
C SER A 224 -23.05 -6.39 7.70
N ASP A 225 -21.76 -6.10 7.80
CA ASP A 225 -21.08 -5.81 9.05
C ASP A 225 -21.09 -4.31 9.39
N LEU A 226 -21.55 -3.48 8.45
CA LEU A 226 -21.59 -2.03 8.53
C LEU A 226 -23.03 -1.56 8.80
N GLY A 227 -23.15 -0.44 9.52
CA GLY A 227 -24.43 0.20 9.81
C GLY A 227 -24.79 1.27 8.79
N GLU A 228 -25.62 2.22 9.22
CA GLU A 228 -26.02 3.40 8.45
C GLU A 228 -24.85 4.14 7.81
N VAL A 229 -25.03 4.57 6.56
CA VAL A 229 -24.12 5.48 5.86
C VAL A 229 -24.35 6.89 6.41
N ILE A 230 -23.37 7.39 7.17
CA ILE A 230 -23.41 8.73 7.76
C ILE A 230 -23.00 9.76 6.72
N GLU A 231 -21.92 9.44 5.99
CA GLU A 231 -21.44 10.25 4.89
C GLU A 231 -20.98 9.31 3.77
N PRO A 232 -21.60 9.36 2.58
CA PRO A 232 -21.26 8.44 1.50
C PRO A 232 -19.82 8.65 1.02
N GLY A 233 -19.15 7.55 0.67
CA GLY A 233 -17.95 7.57 -0.14
C GLY A 233 -18.28 7.64 -1.62
N ALA A 234 -17.26 7.67 -2.47
CA ALA A 234 -17.40 7.46 -3.90
C ALA A 234 -16.89 6.06 -4.26
N ASP A 235 -17.27 5.56 -5.43
CA ASP A 235 -16.73 4.30 -5.95
C ASP A 235 -15.24 4.47 -6.26
N PRO A 236 -14.34 3.72 -5.57
CA PRO A 236 -12.92 3.85 -5.81
C PRO A 236 -12.51 3.12 -7.10
N ASP A 237 -11.73 3.79 -7.95
CA ASP A 237 -11.14 3.16 -9.15
C ASP A 237 -9.99 2.24 -8.75
N LEU A 238 -10.35 1.04 -8.29
CA LEU A 238 -9.44 0.03 -7.76
C LEU A 238 -9.76 -1.32 -8.43
N PRO A 239 -9.24 -1.56 -9.65
CA PRO A 239 -9.54 -2.76 -10.41
C PRO A 239 -8.98 -4.03 -9.75
N ALA A 240 -9.64 -5.17 -9.94
CA ALA A 240 -9.11 -6.47 -9.55
C ALA A 240 -7.86 -6.84 -10.38
N SER A 241 -6.95 -7.64 -9.82
CA SER A 241 -5.89 -8.24 -10.63
C SER A 241 -6.43 -9.33 -11.55
N ALA A 242 -5.71 -9.61 -12.65
CA ALA A 242 -5.95 -10.79 -13.49
C ALA A 242 -5.20 -12.03 -12.94
N GLY A 243 -4.86 -12.04 -11.65
CA GLY A 243 -3.98 -13.00 -11.00
C GLY A 243 -2.53 -12.53 -10.92
N ALA A 244 -1.77 -13.16 -10.01
CA ALA A 244 -0.37 -12.86 -9.78
C ALA A 244 0.47 -13.07 -11.04
N GLN A 245 1.32 -12.11 -11.36
CA GLN A 245 2.20 -12.19 -12.52
C GLN A 245 3.67 -12.22 -12.10
N GLU A 246 4.50 -12.81 -12.96
CA GLU A 246 5.95 -12.81 -12.76
C GLU A 246 6.49 -11.37 -12.73
N MET A 247 7.48 -11.13 -11.88
CA MET A 247 8.14 -9.83 -11.78
C MET A 247 9.13 -9.67 -12.95
N PRO A 248 9.19 -8.49 -13.59
CA PRO A 248 10.27 -8.16 -14.52
C PRO A 248 11.66 -8.24 -13.85
N PRO A 249 12.76 -8.23 -14.63
CA PRO A 249 14.11 -8.13 -14.09
C PRO A 249 14.25 -6.95 -13.12
N VAL A 250 14.90 -7.18 -11.98
CA VAL A 250 14.94 -6.20 -10.87
C VAL A 250 15.66 -4.92 -11.28
N ASP A 251 16.69 -5.01 -12.10
CA ASP A 251 17.42 -3.86 -12.61
C ASP A 251 16.56 -3.01 -13.57
N GLU A 252 15.68 -3.63 -14.38
CA GLU A 252 14.69 -2.90 -15.18
C GLU A 252 13.67 -2.18 -14.29
N ILE A 253 13.20 -2.85 -13.23
CA ILE A 253 12.30 -2.26 -12.23
C ILE A 253 12.95 -1.06 -11.55
N GLN A 254 14.19 -1.19 -11.09
CA GLN A 254 14.93 -0.12 -10.43
C GLN A 254 15.10 1.10 -11.35
N ARG A 255 15.48 0.89 -12.62
CA ARG A 255 15.55 1.99 -13.62
C ARG A 255 14.20 2.67 -13.81
N ALA A 256 13.12 1.88 -13.93
CA ALA A 256 11.80 2.42 -14.15
C ALA A 256 11.26 3.19 -12.91
N LEU A 257 11.54 2.71 -11.70
CA LEU A 257 11.19 3.39 -10.45
C LEU A 257 12.01 4.66 -10.25
N ARG A 258 13.30 4.65 -10.59
CA ARG A 258 14.15 5.83 -10.54
C ARG A 258 13.69 6.89 -11.53
N TRP A 259 13.35 6.49 -12.75
CA TRP A 259 12.70 7.35 -13.74
C TRP A 259 11.39 7.96 -13.21
N ALA A 260 10.58 7.19 -12.49
CA ALA A 260 9.36 7.67 -11.85
C ALA A 260 9.59 8.52 -10.57
N GLY A 261 10.85 8.73 -10.15
CA GLY A 261 11.16 9.46 -8.91
C GLY A 261 10.75 8.72 -7.63
N ARG A 262 10.63 7.39 -7.69
CA ARG A 262 10.23 6.53 -6.57
C ARG A 262 11.41 5.85 -5.87
N TYR A 263 12.59 5.85 -6.49
CA TYR A 263 13.74 5.08 -6.05
C TYR A 263 15.05 5.86 -6.27
N ASP A 264 15.78 6.11 -5.17
CA ASP A 264 17.07 6.82 -5.19
C ASP A 264 18.28 5.87 -5.06
N GLY A 265 18.06 4.58 -4.76
CA GLY A 265 19.12 3.57 -4.60
C GLY A 265 19.75 3.16 -5.93
N ALA A 266 20.87 2.42 -5.89
CA ALA A 266 21.61 1.98 -7.08
C ALA A 266 20.82 0.99 -7.95
N VAL A 267 21.07 1.02 -9.26
CA VAL A 267 20.56 0.00 -10.20
C VAL A 267 21.52 -1.20 -10.16
N ASP A 268 21.34 -2.07 -9.17
CA ASP A 268 22.21 -3.21 -8.87
C ASP A 268 21.55 -4.58 -9.11
N GLY A 269 20.27 -4.60 -9.50
CA GLY A 269 19.49 -5.81 -9.70
C GLY A 269 19.14 -6.56 -8.41
N GLN A 270 19.36 -5.96 -7.24
CA GLN A 270 19.06 -6.59 -5.95
C GLN A 270 17.66 -6.27 -5.45
N TRP A 271 16.95 -7.28 -4.96
CA TRP A 271 15.61 -7.13 -4.38
C TRP A 271 15.65 -6.67 -2.91
N GLY A 272 16.19 -5.46 -2.71
CA GLY A 272 16.40 -4.85 -1.40
C GLY A 272 15.13 -4.30 -0.73
N PRO A 273 15.22 -3.87 0.54
CA PRO A 273 14.11 -3.23 1.25
C PRO A 273 13.64 -1.95 0.57
N ASP A 274 14.56 -1.13 0.04
CA ASP A 274 14.22 0.13 -0.64
C ASP A 274 13.51 -0.12 -1.97
N THR A 275 13.96 -1.12 -2.75
CA THR A 275 13.28 -1.54 -3.98
C THR A 275 11.87 -2.05 -3.68
N ARG A 276 11.71 -2.90 -2.66
CA ARG A 276 10.38 -3.37 -2.22
C ARG A 276 9.45 -2.24 -1.80
N LYS A 277 9.97 -1.26 -1.05
CA LYS A 277 9.21 -0.08 -0.63
C LYS A 277 8.80 0.78 -1.83
N ALA A 278 9.71 1.01 -2.78
CA ALA A 278 9.43 1.77 -3.98
C ALA A 278 8.39 1.10 -4.89
N VAL A 279 8.46 -0.24 -5.02
CA VAL A 279 7.45 -1.03 -5.75
C VAL A 279 6.09 -0.92 -5.08
N ALA A 280 6.01 -1.12 -3.76
CA ALA A 280 4.75 -1.02 -3.03
C ALA A 280 4.12 0.37 -3.17
N ARG A 281 4.93 1.42 -3.12
CA ARG A 281 4.51 2.81 -3.35
C ARG A 281 3.96 3.03 -4.75
N GLU A 282 4.63 2.52 -5.79
CA GLU A 282 4.14 2.65 -7.17
C GLU A 282 2.82 1.90 -7.39
N VAL A 283 2.66 0.71 -6.80
CA VAL A 283 1.40 -0.05 -6.85
C VAL A 283 0.26 0.76 -6.23
N ALA A 284 0.46 1.26 -5.01
CA ALA A 284 -0.57 1.94 -4.25
C ALA A 284 -0.94 3.32 -4.83
N GLU A 285 0.05 4.13 -5.21
CA GLU A 285 -0.20 5.45 -5.80
C GLU A 285 -0.70 5.35 -7.25
N GLY A 286 -0.20 4.38 -8.02
CA GLY A 286 -0.60 4.20 -9.41
C GLY A 286 -2.04 3.70 -9.58
N ARG A 287 -2.57 2.94 -8.61
CA ARG A 287 -3.92 2.35 -8.60
C ARG A 287 -4.30 1.55 -9.87
N LEU A 288 -3.32 1.17 -10.68
CA LEU A 288 -3.54 0.50 -11.98
C LEU A 288 -3.80 -1.00 -11.86
N SER A 289 -3.24 -1.63 -10.84
CA SER A 289 -3.30 -3.06 -10.53
C SER A 289 -2.73 -3.27 -9.13
N PRO A 290 -3.36 -4.09 -8.27
CA PRO A 290 -2.78 -4.43 -6.97
C PRO A 290 -1.67 -5.49 -7.06
N ASP A 291 -1.55 -6.18 -8.20
CA ASP A 291 -0.44 -7.09 -8.51
C ASP A 291 0.84 -6.31 -8.89
N PRO A 292 1.95 -6.49 -8.13
CA PRO A 292 3.21 -5.79 -8.40
C PRO A 292 3.82 -6.09 -9.77
N GLY A 293 3.73 -7.33 -10.26
CA GLY A 293 4.32 -7.71 -11.56
C GLY A 293 3.70 -6.93 -12.71
N THR A 294 2.37 -6.82 -12.69
CA THR A 294 1.59 -6.05 -13.66
C THR A 294 1.85 -4.56 -13.54
N ALA A 295 1.88 -4.02 -12.31
CA ALA A 295 2.18 -2.60 -12.10
C ALA A 295 3.58 -2.24 -12.64
N MET A 296 4.59 -3.08 -12.38
CA MET A 296 5.96 -2.82 -12.84
C MET A 296 6.10 -2.92 -14.36
N ARG A 297 5.45 -3.88 -15.03
CA ARG A 297 5.44 -3.92 -16.51
C ARG A 297 4.85 -2.66 -17.10
N ARG A 298 3.70 -2.20 -16.59
CA ARG A 298 3.06 -0.95 -17.06
C ARG A 298 3.97 0.27 -16.83
N LEU A 299 4.69 0.31 -15.71
CA LEU A 299 5.66 1.35 -15.43
C LEU A 299 6.82 1.33 -16.46
N ILE A 300 7.37 0.16 -16.76
CA ILE A 300 8.43 -0.02 -17.77
C ILE A 300 7.94 0.41 -19.16
N GLU A 301 6.76 -0.04 -19.58
CA GLU A 301 6.15 0.34 -20.86
C GLU A 301 5.95 1.85 -20.98
N ARG A 302 5.49 2.50 -19.91
CA ARG A 302 5.30 3.95 -19.83
C ARG A 302 6.63 4.69 -19.96
N ARG A 303 7.67 4.21 -19.28
CA ARG A 303 9.04 4.73 -19.43
C ARG A 303 9.53 4.59 -20.87
N ASP A 304 9.39 3.43 -21.49
CA ASP A 304 9.89 3.17 -22.84
C ASP A 304 9.15 3.97 -23.92
N ALA A 305 7.84 4.19 -23.76
CA ALA A 305 7.08 5.12 -24.59
C ALA A 305 7.57 6.57 -24.44
N TRP A 306 7.83 7.00 -23.21
CA TRP A 306 8.38 8.33 -22.93
C TRP A 306 9.79 8.50 -23.51
N ARG A 307 10.69 7.51 -23.36
CA ARG A 307 12.06 7.52 -23.92
C ARG A 307 12.04 7.74 -25.44
N ARG A 308 11.13 7.06 -26.15
CA ARG A 308 10.93 7.22 -27.59
C ARG A 308 10.44 8.62 -27.95
N THR A 309 9.48 9.15 -27.19
CA THR A 309 8.93 10.50 -27.40
C THR A 309 9.98 11.60 -27.15
N MET A 310 10.86 11.39 -26.17
CA MET A 310 11.96 12.30 -25.84
C MET A 310 13.15 12.23 -26.81
N GLY A 311 13.18 11.26 -27.72
CA GLY A 311 14.28 11.09 -28.68
C GLY A 311 15.59 10.67 -28.01
N LEU A 312 15.52 9.87 -26.93
CA LEU A 312 16.74 9.41 -26.25
C LEU A 312 17.51 8.43 -27.13
N THR A 313 18.76 8.78 -27.41
CA THR A 313 19.68 7.96 -28.19
C THR A 313 21.05 7.91 -27.49
N THR A 314 21.84 6.88 -27.79
CA THR A 314 23.18 6.75 -27.25
C THR A 314 24.10 7.79 -27.88
N LEU A 315 24.61 8.69 -27.05
CA LEU A 315 25.68 9.62 -27.35
C LEU A 315 27.00 9.00 -26.88
N THR A 316 27.94 8.83 -27.80
CA THR A 316 29.33 8.47 -27.48
C THR A 316 30.23 9.67 -27.77
N ASP A 317 30.89 10.19 -26.74
CA ASP A 317 31.70 11.39 -26.81
C ASP A 317 33.19 11.04 -26.93
N GLU A 318 33.79 11.40 -28.07
CA GLU A 318 35.20 11.08 -28.35
C GLU A 318 36.21 11.82 -27.46
N GLN A 319 35.84 13.00 -26.97
CA GLN A 319 36.76 13.84 -26.19
C GLN A 319 36.95 13.28 -24.78
N THR A 320 35.85 12.91 -24.12
CA THR A 320 35.83 12.37 -22.76
C THR A 320 35.90 10.84 -22.71
N GLY A 321 35.61 10.16 -23.82
CA GLY A 321 35.51 8.69 -23.89
C GLY A 321 34.25 8.13 -23.20
N LEU A 322 33.29 9.00 -22.87
CA LEU A 322 32.07 8.68 -22.16
C LEU A 322 30.91 8.37 -23.12
N SER A 323 29.96 7.58 -22.65
CA SER A 323 28.72 7.23 -23.33
C SER A 323 27.53 7.44 -22.40
N VAL A 324 26.47 8.05 -22.92
CA VAL A 324 25.23 8.33 -22.18
C VAL A 324 24.01 8.27 -23.12
N SER A 325 22.82 8.05 -22.57
CA SER A 325 21.54 8.13 -23.28
C SER A 325 20.98 9.55 -23.18
N ALA A 326 21.02 10.33 -24.25
CA ALA A 326 20.68 11.75 -24.27
C ALA A 326 19.66 12.11 -25.37
N PRO A 327 18.85 13.18 -25.19
CA PRO A 327 17.89 13.64 -26.20
C PRO A 327 18.60 14.42 -27.31
N MET A 328 19.20 13.71 -28.26
CA MET A 328 20.06 14.32 -29.30
C MET A 328 19.31 15.26 -30.26
N ASP A 329 17.98 15.18 -30.32
CA ASP A 329 17.16 16.15 -31.06
C ASP A 329 17.13 17.53 -30.40
N LYS A 330 17.49 17.62 -29.11
CA LYS A 330 17.56 18.86 -28.34
C LYS A 330 18.98 19.38 -28.14
N LEU A 331 20.00 18.57 -28.45
CA LEU A 331 21.40 18.83 -28.15
C LEU A 331 22.24 18.98 -29.42
N ALA A 332 23.14 19.95 -29.45
CA ALA A 332 24.12 20.13 -30.51
C ALA A 332 25.51 20.24 -29.90
N PHE A 333 26.49 19.51 -30.43
CA PHE A 333 27.87 19.67 -30.00
C PHE A 333 28.33 21.09 -30.32
N GLU A 334 28.83 21.81 -29.31
CA GLU A 334 29.36 23.16 -29.49
C GLU A 334 30.88 23.15 -29.56
N ARG A 335 31.53 22.56 -28.55
CA ARG A 335 32.98 22.57 -28.41
C ARG A 335 33.49 21.60 -27.35
N ALA A 336 34.77 21.30 -27.43
CA ALA A 336 35.54 20.60 -26.41
C ALA A 336 36.51 21.57 -25.72
N GLU A 337 36.57 21.53 -24.39
CA GLU A 337 37.44 22.39 -23.57
C GLU A 337 38.19 21.56 -22.52
N ARG A 338 39.50 21.36 -22.72
CA ARG A 338 40.36 20.58 -21.80
C ARG A 338 39.77 19.19 -21.49
N ALA A 339 39.09 19.06 -20.35
CA ALA A 339 38.48 17.84 -19.82
C ALA A 339 36.95 17.79 -20.03
N LEU A 340 36.38 18.73 -20.77
CA LEU A 340 34.94 18.93 -20.96
C LEU A 340 34.53 18.78 -22.43
N SER A 341 33.31 18.28 -22.63
CA SER A 341 32.56 18.36 -23.88
C SER A 341 31.24 19.06 -23.65
N ILE A 342 30.99 20.13 -24.40
CA ILE A 342 29.82 20.99 -24.22
C ILE A 342 28.86 20.76 -25.39
N TYR A 343 27.66 20.30 -25.06
CA TYR A 343 26.53 20.16 -25.97
C TYR A 343 25.49 21.22 -25.60
N GLY A 344 25.32 22.21 -26.46
CA GLY A 344 24.35 23.28 -26.28
C GLY A 344 22.98 22.96 -26.87
N PRO A 345 22.04 23.92 -26.79
CA PRO A 345 20.69 23.75 -27.29
C PRO A 345 20.66 23.69 -28.82
N ARG A 346 19.90 22.72 -29.34
CA ARG A 346 19.51 22.65 -30.75
C ARG A 346 18.12 23.27 -30.93
N GLN A 347 17.96 24.12 -31.95
CA GLN A 347 16.65 24.69 -32.34
C GLN A 347 15.87 25.29 -31.16
N ASP A 348 16.52 26.12 -30.36
CA ASP A 348 15.93 26.80 -29.19
C ASP A 348 15.38 25.87 -28.10
N SER A 349 15.87 24.63 -28.02
CA SER A 349 15.46 23.67 -26.99
C SER A 349 15.69 24.18 -25.56
N GLY A 350 16.65 25.08 -25.36
CA GLY A 350 17.12 25.54 -24.07
C GLY A 350 17.75 24.45 -23.18
N VAL A 351 18.00 23.26 -23.75
CA VAL A 351 18.63 22.13 -23.07
C VAL A 351 20.12 22.11 -23.37
N ALA A 352 20.95 21.91 -22.35
CA ALA A 352 22.39 21.71 -22.53
C ALA A 352 22.89 20.54 -21.69
N LEU A 353 23.91 19.86 -22.21
CA LEU A 353 24.60 18.74 -21.57
C LEU A 353 26.10 19.00 -21.61
N ILE A 354 26.75 18.97 -20.45
CA ILE A 354 28.20 19.03 -20.35
C ILE A 354 28.69 17.69 -19.83
N LEU A 355 29.57 17.03 -20.57
CA LEU A 355 30.26 15.83 -20.12
C LEU A 355 31.66 16.20 -19.64
N PHE A 356 32.14 15.59 -18.57
CA PHE A 356 33.47 15.84 -18.06
C PHE A 356 34.19 14.55 -17.68
N SER A 357 35.50 14.54 -17.92
CA SER A 357 36.38 13.44 -17.51
C SER A 357 37.81 13.96 -17.33
N GLN A 358 38.31 13.88 -16.11
CA GLN A 358 39.66 14.32 -15.75
C GLN A 358 40.42 13.22 -15.00
N PRO A 359 41.72 12.98 -15.29
CA PRO A 359 42.55 12.15 -14.43
C PRO A 359 42.59 12.71 -13.00
N GLY A 360 42.44 11.84 -12.01
CA GLY A 360 42.40 12.26 -10.60
C GLY A 360 41.44 11.44 -9.74
N GLY A 361 41.19 11.94 -8.54
CA GLY A 361 40.29 11.32 -7.58
C GLY A 361 39.34 12.33 -6.96
N GLN A 362 39.20 12.26 -5.63
CA GLN A 362 38.24 13.07 -4.88
C GLN A 362 38.48 14.58 -5.04
N GLN A 363 39.75 15.01 -5.05
CA GLN A 363 40.09 16.43 -5.12
C GLN A 363 39.63 17.03 -6.46
N GLU A 364 39.89 16.34 -7.56
CA GLU A 364 39.49 16.78 -8.89
C GLU A 364 37.96 16.81 -9.03
N LEU A 365 37.24 15.86 -8.44
CA LEU A 365 35.78 15.87 -8.40
C LEU A 365 35.24 17.06 -7.58
N LEU A 366 35.88 17.40 -6.46
CA LEU A 366 35.53 18.57 -5.67
C LEU A 366 35.82 19.88 -6.40
N ASP A 367 36.95 19.98 -7.10
CA ASP A 367 37.32 21.15 -7.89
C ASP A 367 36.31 21.37 -9.03
N LEU A 368 35.88 20.29 -9.69
CA LEU A 368 34.80 20.33 -10.69
C LEU A 368 33.47 20.82 -10.08
N SER A 369 33.12 20.37 -8.88
CA SER A 369 31.92 20.87 -8.18
C SER A 369 31.96 22.38 -7.93
N GLY A 370 33.16 22.90 -7.61
CA GLY A 370 33.44 24.32 -7.46
C GLY A 370 33.28 25.09 -8.77
N LEU A 371 33.84 24.55 -9.86
CA LEU A 371 33.75 25.12 -11.21
C LEU A 371 32.30 25.22 -11.69
N VAL A 372 31.53 24.13 -11.57
CA VAL A 372 30.11 24.06 -11.97
C VAL A 372 29.27 25.12 -11.23
N THR A 373 29.60 25.38 -9.96
CA THR A 373 28.95 26.45 -9.18
C THR A 373 29.40 27.83 -9.64
N ALA A 374 30.72 28.05 -9.81
CA ALA A 374 31.30 29.36 -10.13
C ALA A 374 30.88 29.86 -11.52
N LEU A 375 30.74 28.95 -12.49
CA LEU A 375 30.24 29.26 -13.84
C LEU A 375 28.72 29.44 -13.89
N GLY A 376 28.01 29.20 -12.79
CA GLY A 376 26.56 29.36 -12.71
C GLY A 376 25.77 28.31 -13.49
N TRP A 377 26.39 27.20 -13.89
CA TRP A 377 25.72 26.10 -14.59
C TRP A 377 24.67 25.43 -13.73
N VAL A 378 24.94 25.26 -12.42
CA VAL A 378 23.95 24.81 -11.43
C VAL A 378 23.65 25.97 -10.48
N PRO A 379 22.48 26.63 -10.60
CA PRO A 379 22.13 27.78 -9.77
C PRO A 379 21.84 27.37 -8.32
N HIS A 380 22.48 28.03 -7.33
CA HIS A 380 22.24 27.82 -5.89
C HIS A 380 22.14 26.32 -5.50
N PRO A 381 23.19 25.51 -5.76
CA PRO A 381 23.08 24.07 -5.66
C PRO A 381 22.89 23.61 -4.23
N THR A 382 21.90 22.74 -4.02
CA THR A 382 21.93 21.81 -2.88
C THR A 382 22.97 20.74 -3.20
N ARG A 383 23.89 20.51 -2.26
CA ARG A 383 25.05 19.64 -2.46
C ARG A 383 24.94 18.37 -1.62
N MET A 384 25.08 17.23 -2.29
CA MET A 384 25.36 15.95 -1.66
C MET A 384 26.76 15.55 -2.11
N ILE A 385 27.67 15.42 -1.15
CA ILE A 385 29.07 15.09 -1.40
C ILE A 385 29.40 13.88 -0.55
N GLU A 386 29.72 12.79 -1.22
CA GLU A 386 30.12 11.54 -0.60
C GLU A 386 31.52 11.15 -1.11
N PRO A 387 32.23 10.25 -0.43
CA PRO A 387 33.48 9.71 -0.95
C PRO A 387 33.26 9.05 -2.32
N GLY A 388 33.89 9.60 -3.36
CA GLY A 388 33.81 9.10 -4.73
C GLY A 388 32.52 9.44 -5.48
N HIS A 389 31.63 10.27 -4.93
CA HIS A 389 30.38 10.69 -5.59
C HIS A 389 29.96 12.10 -5.20
N ILE A 390 29.45 12.85 -6.18
CA ILE A 390 28.79 14.14 -5.94
C ILE A 390 27.47 14.20 -6.69
N LEU A 391 26.49 14.84 -6.07
CA LEU A 391 25.22 15.20 -6.69
C LEU A 391 24.87 16.64 -6.31
N LEU A 392 24.74 17.49 -7.31
CA LEU A 392 24.37 18.90 -7.17
C LEU A 392 23.04 19.11 -7.90
N LYS A 393 22.05 19.69 -7.21
CA LYS A 393 20.76 20.05 -7.81
C LYS A 393 20.45 21.51 -7.52
N GLY A 394 20.05 22.26 -8.54
CA GLY A 394 19.82 23.69 -8.41
C GLY A 394 18.82 24.21 -9.44
N ALA A 395 18.17 25.32 -9.15
CA ALA A 395 17.23 25.96 -10.05
C ALA A 395 17.14 27.47 -9.79
N ASN A 396 16.71 28.20 -10.81
CA ASN A 396 16.32 29.61 -10.73
C ASN A 396 15.11 29.87 -11.64
N MET A 397 14.74 31.13 -11.86
CA MET A 397 13.59 31.48 -12.71
C MET A 397 13.75 31.13 -14.20
N ALA A 398 14.98 30.91 -14.67
CA ALA A 398 15.29 30.64 -16.07
C ALA A 398 15.54 29.16 -16.37
N GLN A 399 16.18 28.44 -15.45
CA GLN A 399 16.62 27.07 -15.67
C GLN A 399 16.64 26.23 -14.38
N SER A 400 16.52 24.93 -14.57
CA SER A 400 16.86 23.90 -13.59
C SER A 400 18.09 23.14 -14.08
N ALA A 401 18.96 22.76 -13.15
CA ALA A 401 20.19 22.06 -13.49
C ALA A 401 20.56 21.01 -12.45
N MET A 402 21.19 19.94 -12.92
CA MET A 402 21.73 18.87 -12.10
C MET A 402 23.13 18.53 -12.57
N ALA A 403 24.06 18.38 -11.64
CA ALA A 403 25.38 17.81 -11.92
C ALA A 403 25.57 16.55 -11.08
N GLU A 404 26.06 15.49 -11.71
CA GLU A 404 26.38 14.24 -11.03
C GLU A 404 27.75 13.77 -11.50
N GLY A 405 28.56 13.26 -10.59
CA GLY A 405 29.88 12.75 -10.91
C GLY A 405 30.40 11.73 -9.93
N TRP A 406 31.34 10.92 -10.40
CA TRP A 406 31.94 9.82 -9.66
C TRP A 406 33.47 9.82 -9.82
N VAL A 407 34.13 9.20 -8.85
CA VAL A 407 35.53 8.79 -9.00
C VAL A 407 35.57 7.32 -9.42
N ARG A 408 36.07 7.04 -10.62
CA ARG A 408 36.18 5.68 -11.19
C ARG A 408 37.48 5.56 -11.99
N ASP A 409 38.17 4.44 -11.85
CA ASP A 409 39.38 4.11 -12.62
C ASP A 409 40.46 5.22 -12.62
N GLY A 410 40.66 5.88 -11.47
CA GLY A 410 41.64 6.96 -11.33
C GLY A 410 41.23 8.25 -12.04
N ARG A 411 39.93 8.47 -12.23
CA ARG A 411 39.38 9.66 -12.88
C ARG A 411 38.17 10.22 -12.14
N ALA A 412 37.99 11.53 -12.23
CA ALA A 412 36.78 12.25 -11.84
C ALA A 412 35.93 12.52 -13.08
N GLU A 413 34.74 11.91 -13.15
CA GLU A 413 33.92 11.86 -14.37
C GLU A 413 32.44 12.06 -14.07
N GLY A 414 31.70 12.62 -15.03
CA GLY A 414 30.28 12.85 -14.83
C GLY A 414 29.68 13.76 -15.89
N PHE A 415 28.54 14.35 -15.53
CA PHE A 415 27.81 15.25 -16.41
C PHE A 415 27.14 16.40 -15.66
N VAL A 416 26.78 17.44 -16.41
CA VAL A 416 25.87 18.51 -16.00
C VAL A 416 24.75 18.58 -17.02
N LEU A 417 23.51 18.43 -16.55
CA LEU A 417 22.29 18.61 -17.34
C LEU A 417 21.64 19.92 -16.97
N ILE A 418 21.44 20.79 -17.96
CA ILE A 418 20.75 22.08 -17.84
C ILE A 418 19.46 21.99 -18.65
N TRP A 419 18.36 22.44 -18.06
CA TRP A 419 17.02 22.33 -18.64
C TRP A 419 16.22 23.62 -18.42
N PRO A 420 15.36 24.02 -19.37
CA PRO A 420 14.49 25.18 -19.21
C PRO A 420 13.63 25.09 -17.93
N ALA A 421 13.38 26.25 -17.31
CA ALA A 421 12.42 26.32 -16.21
C ALA A 421 11.01 25.91 -16.68
N GLY A 422 10.22 25.35 -15.77
CA GLY A 422 8.85 24.89 -16.04
C GLY A 422 8.70 23.44 -16.49
N ASP A 423 9.80 22.73 -16.75
CA ASP A 423 9.80 21.31 -17.15
C ASP A 423 10.74 20.45 -16.29
N GLN A 424 10.62 20.65 -14.97
CA GLN A 424 11.52 20.01 -14.00
C GLN A 424 11.31 18.48 -13.90
N GLU A 425 10.12 18.01 -14.23
CA GLU A 425 9.82 16.57 -14.26
C GLU A 425 10.59 15.87 -15.38
N ASN A 426 10.59 16.40 -16.62
CA ASN A 426 11.39 15.81 -17.68
C ASN A 426 12.89 15.98 -17.43
N GLN A 427 13.33 17.09 -16.82
CA GLN A 427 14.71 17.23 -16.38
C GLN A 427 15.10 16.06 -15.46
N ALA A 428 14.33 15.81 -14.40
CA ALA A 428 14.61 14.74 -13.45
C ALA A 428 14.63 13.35 -14.12
N ARG A 429 13.68 13.10 -15.04
CA ARG A 429 13.61 11.85 -15.80
C ARG A 429 14.80 11.67 -16.74
N VAL A 430 15.21 12.70 -17.48
CA VAL A 430 16.40 12.64 -18.37
C VAL A 430 17.67 12.49 -17.56
N ALA A 431 17.78 13.18 -16.43
CA ALA A 431 18.87 13.04 -15.48
C ALA A 431 19.02 11.59 -14.98
N ALA A 432 17.92 10.93 -14.61
CA ALA A 432 17.94 9.52 -14.24
C ALA A 432 18.45 8.62 -15.38
N GLU A 433 18.00 8.86 -16.61
CA GLU A 433 18.45 8.10 -17.77
C GLU A 433 19.92 8.31 -18.11
N LEU A 434 20.42 9.54 -17.97
CA LEU A 434 21.84 9.86 -18.13
C LEU A 434 22.67 9.11 -17.08
N SER A 435 22.26 9.17 -15.81
CA SER A 435 22.94 8.50 -14.70
C SER A 435 22.99 6.98 -14.90
N ASP A 436 21.85 6.36 -15.26
CA ASP A 436 21.72 4.91 -15.43
C ASP A 436 22.50 4.37 -16.64
N SER A 437 22.66 5.19 -17.68
CA SER A 437 23.38 4.81 -18.90
C SER A 437 24.83 5.28 -18.94
N PHE A 438 25.30 5.98 -17.91
CA PHE A 438 26.63 6.56 -17.87
C PHE A 438 27.71 5.47 -17.84
N ALA A 439 28.52 5.42 -18.90
CA ALA A 439 29.60 4.46 -19.02
C ALA A 439 30.82 5.07 -19.72
N ARG A 440 32.01 4.59 -19.37
CA ARG A 440 33.23 4.82 -20.14
C ARG A 440 33.37 3.71 -21.18
N VAL A 441 33.51 4.09 -22.45
CA VAL A 441 33.58 3.13 -23.57
C VAL A 441 34.84 3.29 -24.43
N ALA A 442 35.59 4.37 -24.24
CA ALA A 442 36.84 4.64 -24.93
C ALA A 442 37.83 5.40 -24.04
N PRO A 443 39.13 5.43 -24.39
CA PRO A 443 40.09 6.36 -23.82
C PRO A 443 39.67 7.82 -24.05
N ALA A 444 39.88 8.68 -23.06
CA ALA A 444 39.68 10.13 -23.22
C ALA A 444 40.87 10.74 -23.96
N LYS A 445 40.67 11.87 -24.67
CA LYS A 445 41.78 12.54 -25.40
C LYS A 445 42.84 13.15 -24.49
N ASN A 446 42.55 13.31 -23.20
CA ASN A 446 43.51 13.73 -22.18
C ASN A 446 44.21 12.55 -21.48
N ASP A 447 43.98 11.30 -21.92
CA ASP A 447 44.70 10.14 -21.42
C ASP A 447 46.19 10.25 -21.79
N GLY A 448 47.05 10.07 -20.78
CA GLY A 448 48.51 10.15 -20.95
C GLY A 448 49.11 11.56 -20.91
N ARG A 449 48.32 12.63 -20.74
CA ARG A 449 48.87 13.95 -20.37
C ARG A 449 49.13 13.98 -18.87
N ASP A 450 50.38 14.22 -18.50
CA ASP A 450 50.74 14.53 -17.12
C ASP A 450 49.92 15.76 -16.66
N PRO A 451 49.13 15.67 -15.56
CA PRO A 451 48.34 16.80 -15.06
C PRO A 451 49.20 18.03 -14.71
N PHE A 452 50.52 17.88 -14.61
CA PHE A 452 51.48 18.95 -14.34
C PHE A 452 52.28 19.44 -15.55
N ALA A 453 52.04 18.91 -16.75
CA ALA A 453 52.71 19.39 -17.96
C ALA A 453 52.16 20.76 -18.38
N VAL A 454 52.92 21.82 -18.08
CA VAL A 454 52.73 23.16 -18.66
C VAL A 454 52.99 23.05 -20.17
N SER A 455 52.02 23.46 -20.98
CA SER A 455 52.21 23.51 -22.44
C SER A 455 53.32 24.51 -22.79
N PRO A 456 54.21 24.20 -23.75
CA PRO A 456 55.35 25.05 -24.12
C PRO A 456 54.95 26.38 -24.78
#